data_AF-A0A927MG05-F1
#
_entry.id   AF-A0A927MG05-F1
#
_cell.length_a   1.000
_cell.length_b   1.000
_cell.length_c   1.000
_cell.angle_alpha   90.00
_cell.angle_beta   90.00
_cell.angle_gamma   90.00
#
_symmetry.space_group_name_H-M   'P 1'
#
loop_
_entity.id
_entity.type
_entity.pdbx_description
1 polymer ?
#
loop_
_entity_poly.entity_id
_entity_poly.type
_entity_poly.pdbx_seq_one_letter_code
_entity_poly.pdbx_strand_id
1 'polypeptide(L)'
;MHIEKWWGNLVGGTDDSLLLVDYFEELPKSIISLDEVYRDLGLDTIFQEGNLKQDAAMGFEMTINGSLVHAEMDIASAAVIDLAAIVLESLNCGFVDLQDLDDVRSEKRIVIQATKQDLALLCRVLEQFAEDPFAYDLAEFVPVEDMLELGQAAQEIANELKKWEELT
;
A
#
# COMPACT_ATOMS: atom_id res chain seq x y z
N MET A 1 -9.18 -14.20 0.04
CA MET A 1 -9.07 -12.77 -0.30
C MET A 1 -9.13 -12.63 -1.81
N HIS A 2 -9.64 -11.52 -2.35
CA HIS A 2 -9.54 -11.21 -3.79
C HIS A 2 -8.07 -11.04 -4.24
N ILE A 3 -7.22 -10.49 -3.38
CA ILE A 3 -5.80 -10.22 -3.68
C ILE A 3 -4.85 -11.41 -3.44
N GLU A 4 -5.37 -12.61 -3.13
CA GLU A 4 -4.55 -13.80 -2.78
C GLU A 4 -3.50 -14.19 -3.84
N LYS A 5 -3.73 -13.80 -5.10
CA LYS A 5 -2.80 -14.05 -6.21
C LYS A 5 -1.56 -13.16 -6.19
N TRP A 6 -1.56 -12.07 -5.42
CA TRP A 6 -0.40 -11.18 -5.24
C TRP A 6 0.10 -11.20 -3.80
N TRP A 7 -0.82 -11.15 -2.83
CA TRP A 7 -0.51 -11.02 -1.40
C TRP A 7 0.18 -12.27 -0.84
N GLY A 8 1.21 -12.08 -0.01
CA GLY A 8 1.98 -13.15 0.63
C GLY A 8 3.13 -13.69 -0.22
N ASN A 9 3.43 -13.04 -1.35
CA ASN A 9 4.65 -13.26 -2.14
C ASN A 9 5.50 -11.98 -2.15
N LEU A 10 5.71 -11.37 -3.31
CA LEU A 10 6.44 -10.11 -3.45
C LEU A 10 5.62 -8.90 -2.98
N VAL A 11 4.29 -9.01 -2.96
CA VAL A 11 3.36 -8.02 -2.39
C VAL A 11 2.93 -8.51 -1.01
N GLY A 12 3.02 -7.65 -0.01
CA GLY A 12 2.66 -7.98 1.37
C GLY A 12 3.70 -8.83 2.12
N GLY A 13 4.92 -8.94 1.59
CA GLY A 13 5.96 -9.85 2.08
C GLY A 13 7.13 -9.20 2.81
N THR A 14 7.09 -7.89 3.07
CA THR A 14 8.20 -7.13 3.67
C THR A 14 7.87 -6.62 5.07
N ASP A 15 8.88 -6.17 5.80
CA ASP A 15 8.68 -5.53 7.11
C ASP A 15 7.83 -4.25 6.98
N ASP A 16 7.96 -3.51 5.87
CA ASP A 16 7.08 -2.37 5.54
C ASP A 16 5.63 -2.81 5.37
N SER A 17 5.38 -3.97 4.76
CA SER A 17 4.02 -4.52 4.67
C SER A 17 3.41 -4.76 6.05
N LEU A 18 4.21 -5.24 7.01
CA LEU A 18 3.76 -5.45 8.39
C LEU A 18 3.48 -4.13 9.10
N LEU A 19 4.31 -3.11 8.89
CA LEU A 19 4.06 -1.76 9.41
C LEU A 19 2.79 -1.14 8.84
N LEU A 20 2.47 -1.41 7.57
CA LEU A 20 1.22 -0.97 6.97
C LEU A 20 0.00 -1.63 7.63
N VAL A 21 0.10 -2.93 7.98
CA VAL A 21 -0.93 -3.63 8.75
C VAL A 21 -1.04 -3.09 10.18
N ASP A 22 0.10 -2.79 10.83
CA ASP A 22 0.15 -2.15 12.15
C ASP A 22 -0.56 -0.78 12.13
N TYR A 23 -0.31 0.04 11.11
CA TYR A 23 -1.00 1.32 10.92
C TYR A 23 -2.52 1.13 10.95
N PHE A 24 -3.04 0.18 10.16
CA PHE A 24 -4.47 -0.10 10.13
C PHE A 24 -5.00 -0.68 11.45
N GLU A 25 -4.22 -1.51 12.15
CA GLU A 25 -4.58 -2.10 13.45
C GLU A 25 -4.70 -1.04 14.56
N GLU A 26 -3.83 -0.03 14.56
CA GLU A 26 -3.79 1.04 15.56
C GLU A 26 -4.91 2.09 15.40
N LEU A 27 -5.48 2.23 14.21
CA LEU A 27 -6.56 3.20 13.99
C LEU A 27 -7.79 2.91 14.87
N PRO A 28 -8.37 3.90 15.57
CA PRO A 28 -9.51 3.68 16.46
C PRO A 28 -10.83 3.42 15.73
N LYS A 29 -10.80 3.32 14.40
CA LYS A 29 -11.95 3.23 13.50
C LYS A 29 -11.73 2.18 12.43
N SER A 30 -12.84 1.70 11.87
CA SER A 30 -12.86 0.68 10.81
C SER A 30 -13.20 1.25 9.43
N ILE A 31 -13.66 2.49 9.32
CA ILE A 31 -13.91 3.14 8.02
C ILE A 31 -12.89 4.25 7.87
N ILE A 32 -12.07 4.15 6.84
CA ILE A 32 -10.86 4.94 6.65
C ILE A 32 -10.89 5.49 5.23
N SER A 33 -10.62 6.78 5.04
CA SER A 33 -10.50 7.33 3.69
C SER A 33 -9.11 7.11 3.14
N LEU A 34 -8.97 6.84 1.84
CA LEU A 34 -7.66 6.68 1.20
C LEU A 34 -6.81 7.96 1.28
N ASP A 35 -7.43 9.14 1.15
CA ASP A 35 -6.78 10.44 1.41
C ASP A 35 -6.18 10.55 2.83
N GLU A 36 -6.85 9.98 3.84
CA GLU A 36 -6.31 9.96 5.20
C GLU A 36 -5.07 9.07 5.30
N VAL A 37 -5.12 7.88 4.69
CA VAL A 37 -3.93 7.01 4.62
C VAL A 37 -2.78 7.74 3.94
N TYR A 38 -3.06 8.50 2.87
CA TYR A 38 -2.01 9.26 2.20
C TYR A 38 -1.37 10.33 3.07
N ARG A 39 -2.17 11.09 3.82
CA ARG A 39 -1.67 12.13 4.71
C ARG A 39 -0.94 11.55 5.92
N ASP A 40 -1.47 10.47 6.49
CA ASP A 40 -0.89 9.86 7.69
C ASP A 40 0.47 9.21 7.41
N LEU A 41 0.64 8.62 6.23
CA LEU A 41 1.91 8.00 5.81
C LEU A 41 2.87 8.99 5.11
N GLY A 42 2.43 10.23 4.80
CA GLY A 42 3.21 11.21 4.04
C GLY A 42 3.27 10.96 2.52
N LEU A 43 2.44 10.03 2.01
CA LEU A 43 2.33 9.70 0.59
C LEU A 43 1.81 10.86 -0.26
N ASP A 44 0.97 11.72 0.30
CA ASP A 44 0.44 12.90 -0.39
C ASP A 44 1.58 13.83 -0.87
N THR A 45 2.60 14.00 -0.04
CA THR A 45 3.81 14.77 -0.34
C THR A 45 4.69 14.04 -1.34
N ILE A 46 4.93 12.74 -1.13
CA ILE A 46 5.73 11.90 -2.03
C ILE A 46 5.16 11.91 -3.45
N PHE A 47 3.83 11.79 -3.58
CA PHE A 47 3.14 11.82 -4.86
C PHE A 47 3.19 13.19 -5.54
N GLN A 48 3.12 14.28 -4.79
CA GLN A 48 3.22 15.64 -5.33
C GLN A 48 4.63 15.97 -5.83
N GLU A 49 5.66 15.51 -5.12
CA GLU A 49 7.06 15.77 -5.45
C GLU A 49 7.62 14.80 -6.50
N GLY A 50 6.95 13.66 -6.72
CA GLY A 50 7.42 12.61 -7.62
C GLY A 50 8.61 11.83 -7.05
N ASN A 51 8.73 11.82 -5.72
CA ASN A 51 9.88 11.28 -5.00
C ASN A 51 9.80 9.78 -4.70
N LEU A 52 8.77 9.08 -5.21
CA LEU A 52 8.59 7.65 -4.93
C LEU A 52 9.78 6.77 -5.35
N LYS A 53 10.66 7.27 -6.23
CA LYS A 53 11.80 6.53 -6.75
C LYS A 53 12.97 6.40 -5.76
N GLN A 54 13.12 7.32 -4.80
CA GLN A 54 14.30 7.39 -3.94
C GLN A 54 14.01 8.07 -2.60
N ASP A 55 14.50 7.49 -1.50
CA ASP A 55 14.70 8.12 -0.18
C ASP A 55 13.49 8.95 0.31
N ALA A 56 12.29 8.46 0.03
CA ALA A 56 11.05 9.12 0.39
C ALA A 56 10.68 8.79 1.84
N ALA A 57 10.83 9.79 2.73
CA ALA A 57 10.45 9.63 4.13
C ALA A 57 8.94 9.32 4.24
N MET A 58 8.64 8.07 4.64
CA MET A 58 7.31 7.54 4.86
C MET A 58 7.25 6.90 6.23
N GLY A 59 6.10 7.00 6.88
CA GLY A 59 5.91 6.39 8.17
C GLY A 59 4.78 7.05 8.94
N PHE A 60 4.51 6.54 10.13
CA PHE A 60 3.45 7.04 10.99
C PHE A 60 3.88 7.01 12.45
N GLU A 61 3.15 7.73 13.30
CA GLU A 61 3.37 7.67 14.74
C GLU A 61 2.51 6.57 15.37
N MET A 62 3.12 5.72 16.19
CA MET A 62 2.43 4.70 16.98
C MET A 62 2.87 4.72 18.44
N THR A 63 2.03 4.14 19.31
CA THR A 63 2.31 4.08 20.75
C THR A 63 2.80 2.69 21.14
N ILE A 64 4.09 2.56 21.44
CA ILE A 64 4.69 1.32 21.94
C ILE A 64 4.95 1.49 23.43
N ASN A 65 4.32 0.64 24.26
CA ASN A 65 4.49 0.66 25.72
C ASN A 65 4.24 2.04 26.36
N GLY A 66 3.29 2.81 25.82
CA GLY A 66 2.96 4.16 26.30
C GLY A 66 3.93 5.27 25.87
N SER A 67 4.87 4.97 24.97
CA SER A 67 5.75 5.97 24.36
C SER A 67 5.41 6.13 22.88
N LEU A 68 5.39 7.39 22.42
CA LEU A 68 5.23 7.71 21.00
C LEU A 68 6.53 7.36 20.27
N VAL A 69 6.41 6.57 19.21
CA VAL A 69 7.53 6.13 18.35
C VAL A 69 7.12 6.40 16.91
N HIS A 70 8.04 6.92 16.10
CA HIS A 70 7.86 7.01 14.66
C HIS A 70 8.25 5.66 14.04
N ALA A 71 7.29 5.00 13.40
CA ALA A 71 7.52 3.81 12.59
C ALA A 71 7.87 4.27 11.17
N GLU A 72 9.14 4.17 10.82
CA GLU A 72 9.68 4.51 9.50
C GLU A 72 9.47 3.33 8.54
N MET A 73 9.04 3.63 7.32
CA MET A 73 8.93 2.66 6.23
C MET A 73 10.05 2.91 5.23
N ASP A 74 10.82 1.88 4.91
CA ASP A 74 12.10 2.02 4.21
C ASP A 74 11.93 2.19 2.70
N ILE A 75 11.01 1.45 2.08
CA ILE A 75 10.83 1.45 0.62
C ILE A 75 9.41 1.87 0.23
N ALA A 76 9.27 3.17 -0.04
CA ALA A 76 8.01 3.80 -0.38
C ALA A 76 7.27 3.13 -1.57
N SER A 77 8.00 2.71 -2.60
CA SER A 77 7.41 2.07 -3.78
C SER A 77 6.78 0.72 -3.45
N ALA A 78 7.44 -0.11 -2.62
CA ALA A 78 6.89 -1.39 -2.17
C ALA A 78 5.64 -1.17 -1.31
N ALA A 79 5.73 -0.26 -0.32
CA ALA A 79 4.60 0.08 0.55
C ALA A 79 3.37 0.57 -0.23
N VAL A 80 3.57 1.33 -1.31
CA VAL A 80 2.47 1.80 -2.17
C VAL A 80 1.82 0.67 -2.97
N ILE A 81 2.61 -0.30 -3.45
CA ILE A 81 2.08 -1.48 -4.16
C ILE A 81 1.24 -2.33 -3.18
N ASP A 82 1.72 -2.51 -1.95
CA ASP A 82 1.00 -3.23 -0.90
C ASP A 82 -0.30 -2.52 -0.52
N LEU A 83 -0.24 -1.20 -0.30
CA LEU A 83 -1.42 -0.38 -0.04
C LEU A 83 -2.44 -0.52 -1.17
N ALA A 84 -2.00 -0.52 -2.43
CA ALA A 84 -2.89 -0.68 -3.56
C ALA A 84 -3.59 -2.03 -3.59
N ALA A 85 -2.90 -3.12 -3.23
CA ALA A 85 -3.52 -4.42 -3.06
C ALA A 85 -4.59 -4.37 -1.94
N ILE A 86 -4.28 -3.81 -0.76
CA ILE A 86 -5.23 -3.71 0.36
C ILE A 86 -6.46 -2.87 -0.03
N VAL A 87 -6.27 -1.75 -0.74
CA VAL A 87 -7.37 -0.93 -1.27
C VAL A 87 -8.24 -1.76 -2.22
N LEU A 88 -7.62 -2.53 -3.13
CA LEU A 88 -8.32 -3.37 -4.08
C LEU A 88 -9.14 -4.49 -3.39
N GLU A 89 -8.60 -5.09 -2.32
CA GLU A 89 -9.33 -6.05 -1.49
C GLU A 89 -10.57 -5.40 -0.89
N SER A 90 -10.41 -4.23 -0.25
CA SER A 90 -11.52 -3.52 0.37
C SER A 90 -12.63 -3.18 -0.62
N LEU A 91 -12.28 -2.78 -1.85
CA LEU A 91 -13.25 -2.41 -2.87
C LEU A 91 -14.00 -3.64 -3.40
N ASN A 92 -13.31 -4.76 -3.66
CA ASN A 92 -13.95 -5.97 -4.19
C ASN A 92 -14.78 -6.72 -3.13
N CYS A 93 -14.28 -6.81 -1.91
CA CYS A 93 -14.91 -7.59 -0.84
C CYS A 93 -15.79 -6.76 0.08
N GLY A 94 -15.70 -5.42 -0.01
CA GLY A 94 -16.41 -4.48 0.86
C GLY A 94 -15.75 -4.29 2.23
N PHE A 95 -14.69 -5.03 2.53
CA PHE A 95 -13.84 -4.91 3.71
C PHE A 95 -12.51 -5.65 3.50
N VAL A 96 -11.56 -5.44 4.39
CA VAL A 96 -10.34 -6.23 4.57
C VAL A 96 -10.31 -6.74 6.00
N ASP A 97 -10.06 -8.03 6.20
CA ASP A 97 -9.79 -8.61 7.52
C ASP A 97 -8.28 -8.58 7.75
N LEU A 98 -7.80 -7.94 8.83
CA LEU A 98 -6.35 -7.82 9.05
C LEU A 98 -5.69 -9.18 9.33
N GLN A 99 -6.44 -10.16 9.86
CA GLN A 99 -5.95 -11.52 10.07
C GLN A 99 -5.72 -12.27 8.74
N ASP A 100 -6.42 -11.88 7.68
CA ASP A 100 -6.19 -12.43 6.34
C ASP A 100 -4.90 -11.85 5.72
N LEU A 101 -4.48 -10.65 6.13
CA LEU A 101 -3.21 -10.04 5.70
C LEU A 101 -2.00 -10.60 6.45
N ASP A 102 -2.18 -10.85 7.76
CA ASP A 102 -1.14 -11.37 8.66
C ASP A 102 -1.80 -12.18 9.80
N ASP A 103 -1.49 -13.48 9.90
CA ASP A 103 -2.21 -14.43 10.75
C ASP A 103 -1.96 -14.24 12.26
N VAL A 104 -0.93 -13.46 12.63
CA VAL A 104 -0.66 -13.09 14.02
C VAL A 104 -1.55 -11.95 14.53
N ARG A 105 -2.27 -11.25 13.64
CA ARG A 105 -3.08 -10.08 13.98
C ARG A 105 -4.41 -10.44 14.61
N SER A 106 -4.94 -9.47 15.34
CA SER A 106 -6.29 -9.59 15.90
C SER A 106 -7.34 -9.49 14.80
N GLU A 107 -8.48 -10.17 14.99
CA GLU A 107 -9.63 -10.03 14.08
C GLU A 107 -10.12 -8.57 14.09
N LYS A 108 -9.79 -7.84 13.03
CA LYS A 108 -10.23 -6.47 12.82
C LYS A 108 -10.54 -6.28 11.35
N ARG A 109 -11.77 -5.83 11.08
CA ARG A 109 -12.21 -5.49 9.72
C ARG A 109 -12.14 -4.00 9.50
N ILE A 110 -11.57 -3.63 8.36
CA ILE A 110 -11.51 -2.25 7.89
C ILE A 110 -12.19 -2.12 6.52
N VAL A 111 -12.63 -0.91 6.19
CA VAL A 111 -13.17 -0.52 4.91
C VAL A 111 -12.45 0.74 4.48
N ILE A 112 -11.80 0.68 3.33
CA ILE A 112 -11.14 1.84 2.72
C ILE A 112 -12.10 2.47 1.73
N GLN A 113 -12.44 3.74 1.98
CA GLN A 113 -13.21 4.57 1.07
C GLN A 113 -12.25 5.41 0.24
N ALA A 114 -12.31 5.26 -1.07
CA ALA A 114 -11.52 6.06 -1.99
C ALA A 114 -12.43 6.94 -2.83
N THR A 115 -12.00 8.17 -3.12
CA THR A 115 -12.61 8.96 -4.18
C THR A 115 -12.02 8.57 -5.53
N LYS A 116 -12.68 9.00 -6.61
CA LYS A 116 -12.11 8.88 -7.96
C LYS A 116 -10.71 9.48 -8.07
N GLN A 117 -10.47 10.60 -7.41
CA GLN A 117 -9.19 11.31 -7.46
C GLN A 117 -8.09 10.53 -6.74
N ASP A 118 -8.41 9.93 -5.60
CA ASP A 118 -7.46 9.08 -4.85
C ASP A 118 -7.06 7.86 -5.68
N LEU A 119 -8.05 7.18 -6.28
CA LEU A 119 -7.80 6.01 -7.13
C LEU A 119 -6.99 6.36 -8.38
N ALA A 120 -7.30 7.48 -9.04
CA ALA A 120 -6.56 7.94 -10.21
C ALA A 120 -5.09 8.23 -9.88
N LEU A 121 -4.82 8.81 -8.70
CA LEU A 121 -3.47 9.06 -8.24
C LEU A 121 -2.70 7.76 -7.98
N LEU A 122 -3.32 6.82 -7.26
CA LEU A 122 -2.75 5.50 -6.99
C LEU A 122 -2.43 4.74 -8.27
N CYS A 123 -3.39 4.67 -9.19
CA CYS A 123 -3.22 3.98 -10.47
C CYS A 123 -2.08 4.59 -11.27
N ARG A 124 -2.00 5.92 -11.37
CA ARG A 124 -0.91 6.59 -12.08
C ARG A 124 0.46 6.21 -11.54
N VAL A 125 0.58 6.16 -10.22
CA VAL A 125 1.83 5.83 -9.54
C VAL A 125 2.25 4.39 -9.81
N LEU A 126 1.32 3.44 -9.72
CA LEU A 126 1.57 2.04 -10.04
C LEU A 126 1.97 1.84 -11.50
N GLU A 127 1.33 2.56 -12.42
CA GLU A 127 1.67 2.52 -13.85
C GLU A 127 3.06 3.08 -14.14
N GLN A 128 3.47 4.14 -13.44
CA GLN A 128 4.84 4.67 -13.54
C GLN A 128 5.88 3.68 -13.01
N PHE A 129 5.56 2.96 -11.93
CA PHE A 129 6.41 1.89 -11.42
C PHE A 129 6.52 0.75 -12.44
N ALA A 130 5.39 0.29 -12.99
CA ALA A 130 5.35 -0.80 -13.96
C ALA A 130 6.08 -0.48 -15.27
N GLU A 131 6.12 0.78 -15.69
CA GLU A 131 6.81 1.21 -16.91
C GLU A 131 8.34 1.06 -16.81
N ASP A 132 8.91 1.38 -15.66
CA ASP A 132 10.35 1.31 -15.42
C ASP A 132 10.67 0.93 -13.95
N PRO A 133 10.43 -0.33 -13.55
CA PRO A 133 10.57 -0.75 -12.15
C PRO A 133 12.02 -0.65 -11.66
N PHE A 134 13.00 -0.73 -12.57
CA PHE A 134 14.42 -0.62 -12.24
C PHE A 134 14.88 0.82 -11.94
N ALA A 135 14.03 1.83 -12.15
CA ALA A 135 14.33 3.21 -11.78
C ALA A 135 14.08 3.54 -10.30
N TYR A 136 13.61 2.57 -9.52
CA TYR A 136 13.28 2.71 -8.10
C TYR A 136 14.39 2.10 -7.24
N ASP A 137 14.67 2.72 -6.10
CA ASP A 137 15.59 2.23 -5.05
C ASP A 137 15.34 0.77 -4.64
N LEU A 138 14.10 0.30 -4.70
CA LEU A 138 13.72 -1.10 -4.50
C LEU A 138 14.57 -2.08 -5.33
N ALA A 139 14.99 -1.68 -6.54
CA ALA A 139 15.82 -2.51 -7.43
C ALA A 139 17.21 -2.83 -6.87
N GLU A 140 17.68 -2.10 -5.85
CA GLU A 140 18.94 -2.38 -5.18
C GLU A 140 18.85 -3.60 -4.23
N PHE A 141 17.64 -3.92 -3.78
CA PHE A 141 17.37 -4.95 -2.78
C PHE A 141 16.69 -6.19 -3.35
N VAL A 142 16.03 -6.05 -4.49
CA VAL A 142 15.19 -7.10 -5.09
C VAL A 142 15.85 -7.69 -6.35
N PRO A 143 15.90 -9.03 -6.51
CA PRO A 143 16.39 -9.66 -7.72
C PRO A 143 15.71 -9.18 -9.00
N VAL A 144 16.41 -9.26 -10.13
CA VAL A 144 15.90 -8.78 -11.44
C VAL A 144 14.58 -9.45 -11.84
N GLU A 145 14.45 -10.76 -11.61
CA GLU A 145 13.23 -11.50 -11.94
C GLU A 145 12.04 -11.03 -11.09
N ASP A 146 12.27 -10.85 -9.79
CA ASP A 146 11.28 -10.38 -8.82
C ASP A 146 10.87 -8.91 -9.10
N MET A 147 11.79 -8.05 -9.53
CA MET A 147 11.45 -6.68 -9.96
C MET A 147 10.53 -6.64 -11.18
N LEU A 148 10.72 -7.57 -12.13
CA LEU A 148 9.83 -7.68 -13.28
C LEU A 148 8.43 -8.19 -12.86
N GLU A 149 8.39 -9.15 -11.93
CA GLU A 149 7.13 -9.66 -11.38
C GLU A 149 6.37 -8.58 -10.59
N LEU A 150 7.07 -7.78 -9.78
CA LEU A 150 6.50 -6.61 -9.10
C LEU A 150 5.95 -5.58 -10.09
N GLY A 151 6.66 -5.29 -11.17
CA GLY A 151 6.17 -4.41 -12.23
C GLY A 151 4.88 -4.93 -12.87
N GLN A 152 4.78 -6.25 -13.09
CA GLN A 152 3.55 -6.89 -13.59
C GLN A 152 2.42 -6.81 -12.57
N ALA A 153 2.69 -7.13 -11.29
CA ALA A 153 1.70 -7.04 -10.22
C ALA A 153 1.15 -5.61 -10.09
N ALA A 154 2.02 -4.59 -10.07
CA ALA A 154 1.61 -3.18 -10.03
C ALA A 154 0.70 -2.82 -11.22
N GLN A 155 1.03 -3.26 -12.43
CA GLN A 155 0.22 -3.01 -13.62
C GLN A 155 -1.16 -3.70 -13.54
N GLU A 156 -1.21 -4.95 -13.08
CA GLU A 156 -2.46 -5.70 -12.96
C GLU A 156 -3.37 -5.12 -11.88
N ILE A 157 -2.81 -4.76 -10.71
CA ILE A 157 -3.53 -4.10 -9.63
C ILE A 157 -4.10 -2.76 -10.11
N ALA A 158 -3.31 -1.94 -10.81
CA ALA A 158 -3.77 -0.69 -11.39
C ALA A 158 -4.94 -0.88 -12.38
N ASN A 159 -4.86 -1.91 -13.24
CA ASN A 159 -5.93 -2.23 -14.19
C ASN A 159 -7.24 -2.64 -13.50
N GLU A 160 -7.15 -3.33 -12.36
CA GLU A 160 -8.34 -3.68 -11.58
C GLU A 160 -8.91 -2.48 -10.80
N LEU A 161 -8.05 -1.65 -10.20
CA LEU A 161 -8.47 -0.43 -9.50
C LEU A 161 -9.16 0.57 -10.43
N LYS A 162 -8.73 0.69 -11.69
CA LYS A 162 -9.37 1.57 -12.68
C LYS A 162 -10.85 1.26 -12.91
N LYS A 163 -11.28 0.00 -12.74
CA LYS A 163 -12.70 -0.38 -12.84
C LYS A 163 -13.53 0.30 -11.75
N TRP A 164 -12.93 0.53 -10.58
CA TRP A 164 -13.56 1.23 -9.47
C TRP A 164 -13.49 2.75 -9.61
N GLU A 165 -12.44 3.27 -10.24
CA GLU A 165 -12.33 4.70 -10.61
C GLU A 165 -13.51 5.17 -11.48
N GLU A 166 -14.02 4.30 -12.36
CA GLU A 166 -15.19 4.60 -13.21
C GLU A 166 -16.53 4.55 -12.48
N LEU A 167 -16.59 3.84 -11.36
CA LEU A 167 -17.83 3.57 -10.59
C LEU A 167 -18.00 4.48 -9.37
N THR A 168 -16.95 5.18 -8.97
CA THR A 168 -16.89 6.10 -7.82
C THR A 168 -17.16 7.54 -8.24
#